data_AF-A0A8J5FWG8-F1
#
_entry.id   AF-A0A8J5FWG8-F1
#
_cell.length_a   1.000
_cell.length_b   1.000
_cell.length_c   1.000
_cell.angle_alpha   90.00
_cell.angle_beta   90.00
_cell.angle_gamma   90.00
#
_symmetry.space_group_name_H-M   'P 1'
#
loop_
_entity.id
_entity.type
_entity.pdbx_description
1 polymer ?
#
loop_
_entity_poly.entity_id
_entity_poly.type
_entity_poly.pdbx_seq_one_letter_code
_entity_poly.pdbx_strand_id
1 'polypeptide(L)'
;MWMRLTLPRPKLLSSGRQQSGVAAIRTMSTEQERRELDELARRGETVVPGGTGGKSLEAQEHLAEGRSRGGQARREQLGTEGYQELGHKGGETRKQQIGHEGYQEMGRKGGLSTMEESGGERATKAGIPIDESKYTTAQH
;
A
#
# COMPACT_ATOMS: atom_id res chain seq x y z
N MET A 1 -39.27 20.04 40.02
CA MET A 1 -38.13 20.91 40.39
C MET A 1 -37.81 20.69 41.86
N TRP A 2 -36.88 19.79 42.17
CA TRP A 2 -36.36 19.58 43.53
C TRP A 2 -34.85 19.38 43.44
N MET A 3 -34.09 20.40 43.82
CA MET A 3 -32.64 20.38 43.98
C MET A 3 -32.30 19.81 45.37
N ARG A 4 -31.39 18.84 45.43
CA ARG A 4 -30.73 18.43 46.68
C ARG A 4 -29.22 18.54 46.49
N LEU A 5 -28.63 19.58 47.08
CA LEU A 5 -27.20 19.65 47.35
C LEU A 5 -26.87 18.73 48.53
N THR A 6 -25.87 17.87 48.37
CA THR A 6 -25.18 17.20 49.49
C THR A 6 -23.67 17.17 49.23
N LEU A 7 -22.94 17.59 50.27
CA LEU A 7 -21.50 17.89 50.40
C LEU A 7 -20.52 16.76 50.02
N PRO A 8 -19.22 17.09 49.81
CA PRO A 8 -18.21 16.14 49.32
C PRO A 8 -17.73 15.18 50.42
N ARG A 9 -17.35 13.96 50.03
CA ARG A 9 -16.76 12.93 50.89
C ARG A 9 -15.40 12.44 50.35
N PRO A 10 -14.54 11.90 51.23
CA PRO A 10 -13.09 12.14 51.23
C PRO A 10 -12.28 11.26 50.27
N LYS A 11 -11.06 11.73 49.99
CA LYS A 11 -10.02 11.02 49.24
C LYS A 11 -9.67 9.68 49.91
N LEU A 12 -9.82 8.59 49.15
CA LEU A 12 -9.16 7.31 49.41
C LEU A 12 -7.87 7.26 48.58
N LEU A 13 -6.74 7.38 49.27
CA LEU A 13 -5.44 6.95 48.78
C LEU A 13 -5.32 5.43 49.03
N SER A 14 -4.50 4.76 48.21
CA SER A 14 -4.05 3.37 48.31
C SER A 14 -4.92 2.31 47.60
N SER A 15 -4.46 1.92 46.41
CA SER A 15 -3.75 0.63 46.26
C SER A 15 -3.35 0.46 44.81
N GLY A 16 -2.06 0.20 44.59
CA GLY A 16 -1.51 -0.10 43.27
C GLY A 16 -2.21 -1.31 42.69
N ARG A 17 -3.11 -1.08 41.74
CA ARG A 17 -3.64 -2.12 40.87
C ARG A 17 -2.63 -2.33 39.76
N GLN A 18 -1.94 -3.47 39.84
CA GLN A 18 -1.06 -4.00 38.82
C GLN A 18 -1.65 -3.77 37.42
N GLN A 19 -1.08 -2.85 36.66
CA GLN A 19 -1.31 -2.69 35.21
C GLN A 19 -0.25 -3.47 34.40
N SER A 20 0.39 -4.51 34.97
CA SER A 20 1.52 -5.18 34.31
C SER A 20 1.13 -6.34 33.39
N GLY A 21 -0.11 -6.85 33.44
CA GLY A 21 -0.53 -8.01 32.65
C GLY A 21 -0.97 -7.71 31.21
N VAL A 22 -1.75 -6.64 31.02
CA VAL A 22 -2.37 -6.34 29.71
C VAL A 22 -1.37 -5.76 28.71
N ALA A 23 -0.41 -4.96 29.19
CA ALA A 23 0.67 -4.42 28.36
C ALA A 23 1.56 -5.54 27.81
N ALA A 24 1.94 -6.51 28.66
CA ALA A 24 2.79 -7.63 28.25
C ALA A 24 2.12 -8.53 27.19
N ILE A 25 0.83 -8.85 27.33
CA ILE A 25 0.08 -9.66 26.36
C ILE A 25 -0.02 -8.93 25.00
N ARG A 26 -0.29 -7.61 25.01
CA ARG A 26 -0.34 -6.80 23.79
C ARG A 26 1.03 -6.73 23.10
N THR A 27 2.11 -6.57 23.86
CA THR A 27 3.48 -6.55 23.31
C THR A 27 3.88 -7.91 22.75
N MET A 28 3.53 -9.00 23.41
CA MET A 28 3.78 -10.36 22.92
C MET A 28 3.02 -10.68 21.62
N SER A 29 1.77 -10.25 21.51
CA SER A 29 0.98 -10.37 20.26
C SER A 29 1.67 -9.63 19.12
N THR A 30 2.12 -8.39 19.34
CA THR A 30 2.81 -7.61 18.30
C THR A 30 4.18 -8.18 17.92
N GLU A 31 4.87 -8.84 18.84
CA GLU A 31 6.16 -9.47 18.54
C GLU A 31 5.98 -10.79 17.80
N GLN A 32 4.94 -11.57 18.13
CA GLN A 32 4.54 -12.75 17.37
C GLN A 32 4.11 -12.38 15.95
N GLU A 33 3.25 -11.37 15.79
CA GLU A 33 2.84 -10.82 14.50
C GLU A 33 4.05 -10.37 13.67
N ARG A 34 4.99 -9.63 14.28
CA ARG A 34 6.24 -9.22 13.61
C ARG A 34 7.06 -10.42 13.14
N ARG A 35 7.19 -11.46 13.96
CA ARG A 35 7.91 -12.70 13.59
C ARG A 35 7.21 -13.44 12.44
N GLU A 36 5.89 -13.49 12.45
CA GLU A 36 5.12 -14.08 11.35
C GLU A 36 5.35 -13.29 10.05
N LEU A 37 5.27 -11.96 10.10
CA LEU A 37 5.55 -11.10 8.95
C LEU A 37 7.00 -11.22 8.46
N ASP A 38 7.96 -11.39 9.36
CA ASP A 38 9.36 -11.66 9.01
C ASP A 38 9.52 -13.01 8.30
N GLU A 39 8.84 -14.06 8.73
CA GLU A 39 8.88 -15.36 8.04
C GLU A 39 8.22 -15.29 6.66
N LEU A 40 7.11 -14.55 6.51
CA LEU A 40 6.50 -14.31 5.19
C LEU A 40 7.45 -13.52 4.28
N ALA A 41 8.05 -12.44 4.78
CA ALA A 41 9.05 -11.66 4.03
C ALA A 41 10.26 -12.53 3.64
N ARG A 42 10.70 -13.43 4.52
CA ARG A 42 11.80 -14.37 4.24
C ARG A 42 11.45 -15.38 3.15
N ARG A 43 10.18 -15.79 3.05
CA ARG A 43 9.64 -16.60 1.94
C ARG A 43 9.53 -15.82 0.63
N GLY A 44 9.80 -14.51 0.65
CA GLY A 44 9.75 -13.63 -0.51
C GLY A 44 8.40 -12.94 -0.71
N GLU A 45 7.49 -13.04 0.25
CA GLU A 45 6.21 -12.33 0.19
C GLU A 45 6.38 -10.85 0.51
N THR A 46 5.59 -10.00 -0.14
CA THR A 46 5.54 -8.57 0.19
C THR A 46 4.52 -8.35 1.30
N VAL A 47 5.00 -8.00 2.49
CA VAL A 47 4.20 -7.66 3.68
C VAL A 47 4.05 -6.15 3.87
N VAL A 48 4.92 -5.34 3.26
CA VAL A 48 4.81 -3.88 3.24
C VAL A 48 4.60 -3.38 1.81
N PRO A 49 3.48 -2.69 1.50
CA PRO A 49 3.27 -2.07 0.20
C PRO A 49 4.41 -1.12 -0.18
N GLY A 50 4.94 -1.27 -1.40
CA GLY A 50 6.11 -0.51 -1.86
C GLY A 50 7.45 -1.02 -1.31
N GLY A 51 7.45 -2.01 -0.42
CA GLY A 51 8.64 -2.61 0.21
C GLY A 51 9.17 -3.88 -0.48
N THR A 52 8.62 -4.24 -1.65
CA THR A 52 8.98 -5.49 -2.36
C THR A 52 10.49 -5.67 -2.53
N GLY A 53 10.98 -6.86 -2.16
CA GLY A 53 12.38 -7.29 -2.29
C GLY A 53 13.14 -7.44 -0.97
N GLY A 54 12.62 -6.93 0.14
CA GLY A 54 13.20 -7.12 1.48
C GLY A 54 12.88 -8.49 2.08
N LYS A 55 13.84 -9.11 2.79
CA LYS A 55 13.72 -10.44 3.42
C LYS A 55 13.29 -10.41 4.90
N SER A 56 12.88 -9.25 5.39
CA SER A 56 12.29 -9.02 6.71
C SER A 56 11.30 -7.87 6.63
N LEU A 57 10.38 -7.76 7.58
CA LEU A 57 9.46 -6.65 7.74
C LEU A 57 10.22 -5.32 7.74
N GLU A 58 11.24 -5.19 8.58
CA GLU A 58 12.07 -3.99 8.69
C GLU A 58 12.74 -3.62 7.35
N ALA A 59 13.26 -4.62 6.62
CA ALA A 59 13.86 -4.36 5.31
C ALA A 59 12.83 -3.85 4.30
N GLN A 60 11.62 -4.40 4.31
CA GLN A 60 10.55 -3.92 3.44
C GLN A 60 10.06 -2.52 3.85
N GLU A 61 9.96 -2.22 5.14
CA GLU A 61 9.65 -0.88 5.66
C GLU A 61 10.66 0.16 5.17
N HIS A 62 11.96 -0.10 5.34
CA HIS A 62 13.02 0.80 4.88
C HIS A 62 13.03 0.97 3.35
N LEU A 63 12.75 -0.09 2.58
CA LEU A 63 12.63 0.00 1.13
C LEU A 63 11.43 0.85 0.70
N ALA A 64 10.27 0.63 1.32
CA ALA A 64 9.05 1.38 1.04
C ALA A 64 9.25 2.86 1.36
N GLU A 65 9.82 3.15 2.53
CA GLU A 65 10.12 4.51 2.95
C GLU A 65 11.12 5.18 2.02
N GLY A 66 12.24 4.52 1.69
CA GLY A 66 13.25 5.03 0.79
C GLY A 66 12.69 5.35 -0.60
N ARG A 67 11.85 4.47 -1.16
CA ARG A 67 11.17 4.67 -2.45
C ARG A 67 10.19 5.84 -2.40
N SER A 68 9.40 5.94 -1.34
CA SER A 68 8.44 7.04 -1.15
C SER A 68 9.16 8.39 -1.05
N ARG A 69 10.18 8.49 -0.18
CA ARG A 69 11.02 9.69 -0.04
C ARG A 69 11.72 10.06 -1.36
N GLY A 70 12.27 9.08 -2.07
CA GLY A 70 12.89 9.31 -3.38
C GLY A 70 11.91 9.86 -4.42
N GLY A 71 10.69 9.32 -4.46
CA GLY A 71 9.63 9.82 -5.33
C GLY A 71 9.20 11.25 -4.99
N GLN A 72 9.07 11.57 -3.69
CA GLN A 72 8.75 12.91 -3.21
C GLN A 72 9.85 13.92 -3.55
N ALA A 73 11.11 13.61 -3.25
CA ALA A 73 12.25 14.45 -3.59
C ALA A 73 12.32 14.71 -5.10
N ARG A 74 12.06 13.69 -5.92
CA ARG A 74 12.02 13.84 -7.38
C ARG A 74 10.87 14.75 -7.85
N ARG A 75 9.70 14.63 -7.23
CA ARG A 75 8.55 15.50 -7.50
C ARG A 75 8.83 16.95 -7.11
N GLU A 76 9.48 17.18 -5.98
CA GLU A 76 9.88 18.52 -5.52
C GLU A 76 10.89 19.16 -6.49
N GLN A 77 11.88 18.40 -6.95
CA GLN A 77 12.89 18.87 -7.91
C GLN A 77 12.30 19.27 -9.27
N LEU A 78 11.31 18.53 -9.76
CA LEU A 78 10.73 18.74 -11.09
C LEU A 78 9.47 19.62 -11.08
N GLY A 79 8.87 19.82 -9.91
CA GLY A 79 7.52 20.35 -9.80
C GLY A 79 6.46 19.44 -10.40
N THR A 80 5.20 19.90 -10.35
CA THR A 80 4.05 19.17 -10.88
C THR A 80 4.15 18.97 -12.39
N GLU A 81 4.53 20.01 -13.13
CA GLU A 81 4.61 19.98 -14.59
C GLU A 81 5.69 19.01 -15.08
N GLY A 82 6.90 19.08 -14.50
CA GLY A 82 7.98 18.16 -14.89
C GLY A 82 7.67 16.70 -14.56
N TYR A 83 6.95 16.44 -13.47
CA TYR A 83 6.49 15.08 -13.14
C TYR A 83 5.40 14.58 -14.10
N GLN A 84 4.46 15.45 -14.49
CA GLN A 84 3.46 15.14 -15.52
C GLN A 84 4.11 14.86 -16.87
N GLU A 85 5.10 15.65 -17.27
CA GLU A 85 5.83 15.47 -18.51
C GLU A 85 6.59 14.13 -18.55
N LEU A 86 7.21 13.73 -17.43
CA LEU A 86 7.82 12.40 -17.31
C LEU A 86 6.82 11.27 -17.51
N GLY A 87 5.63 11.38 -16.89
CA GLY A 87 4.54 10.42 -17.09
C GLY A 87 4.09 10.35 -18.55
N HIS A 88 3.89 11.52 -19.18
CA HIS A 88 3.51 11.62 -20.58
C HIS A 88 4.56 11.00 -21.51
N LYS A 89 5.85 11.32 -21.31
CA LYS A 89 6.96 10.74 -22.08
C LYS A 89 7.00 9.22 -21.94
N GLY A 90 6.84 8.69 -20.73
CA GLY A 90 6.77 7.25 -20.50
C GLY A 90 5.60 6.58 -21.23
N GLY A 91 4.42 7.21 -21.21
CA GLY A 91 3.25 6.76 -21.96
C GLY A 91 3.48 6.75 -23.47
N GLU A 92 4.05 7.82 -24.03
CA GLU A 92 4.37 7.90 -25.45
C GLU A 92 5.44 6.88 -25.86
N THR A 93 6.49 6.67 -25.07
CA THR A 93 7.47 5.60 -25.31
C THR A 93 6.79 4.23 -25.32
N ARG A 94 5.88 3.95 -24.38
CA ARG A 94 5.17 2.67 -24.36
C ARG A 94 4.27 2.52 -25.58
N LYS A 95 3.54 3.55 -25.95
CA LYS A 95 2.70 3.59 -27.15
C LYS A 95 3.49 3.35 -28.43
N GLN A 96 4.71 3.88 -28.53
CA GLN A 96 5.61 3.60 -29.66
C GLN A 96 6.05 2.14 -29.72
N GLN A 97 6.29 1.51 -28.55
CA GLN A 97 6.74 0.12 -28.48
C GLN A 97 5.65 -0.91 -28.84
N ILE A 98 4.41 -0.67 -28.42
CA ILE A 98 3.30 -1.64 -28.60
C ILE A 98 2.26 -1.19 -29.64
N GLY A 99 2.47 -0.03 -30.25
CA GLY A 99 1.54 0.59 -31.19
C GLY A 99 0.30 1.22 -30.53
N HIS A 100 -0.46 1.94 -31.35
CA HIS A 100 -1.67 2.65 -30.89
C HIS A 100 -2.73 1.69 -30.36
N GLU A 101 -2.98 0.59 -31.06
CA GLU A 101 -3.99 -0.39 -30.65
C GLU A 101 -3.65 -1.05 -29.31
N GLY A 102 -2.39 -1.48 -29.12
CA GLY A 102 -1.96 -2.07 -27.85
C GLY A 102 -2.06 -1.09 -26.68
N TYR A 103 -1.74 0.18 -26.92
CA TYR A 103 -1.88 1.22 -25.91
C TYR A 103 -3.35 1.52 -25.57
N GLN A 104 -4.23 1.57 -26.56
CA GLN A 104 -5.68 1.75 -26.36
C GLN A 104 -6.29 0.56 -25.61
N GLU A 105 -5.93 -0.66 -26.00
CA GLU A 105 -6.33 -1.90 -25.33
C GLU A 105 -5.91 -1.90 -23.85
N MET A 106 -4.71 -1.37 -23.55
CA MET A 106 -4.16 -1.29 -22.20
C MET A 106 -4.92 -0.26 -21.37
N GLY A 107 -5.22 0.90 -21.97
CA GLY A 107 -6.08 1.91 -21.37
C GLY A 107 -7.49 1.39 -21.08
N ARG A 108 -8.07 0.60 -22.00
CA ARG A 108 -9.38 -0.04 -21.80
C ARG A 108 -9.35 -1.01 -20.61
N LYS A 109 -8.34 -1.88 -20.54
CA LYS A 109 -8.15 -2.79 -19.38
C LYS A 109 -8.01 -1.98 -18.09
N GLY A 110 -7.18 -0.94 -18.07
CA GLY A 110 -7.00 -0.08 -16.91
C GLY A 110 -8.30 0.56 -16.42
N GLY A 111 -9.11 1.09 -17.33
CA GLY A 111 -10.40 1.74 -17.03
C GLY A 111 -11.49 0.80 -16.50
N LEU A 112 -11.31 -0.52 -16.60
CA LEU A 112 -12.20 -1.51 -16.00
C LEU A 112 -11.84 -1.82 -14.54
N SER A 113 -10.68 -1.38 -14.04
CA SER A 113 -10.26 -1.72 -12.67
C SER A 113 -11.16 -1.05 -11.63
N THR A 114 -11.48 -1.76 -10.55
CA THR A 114 -12.16 -1.21 -9.36
C THR A 114 -11.24 -1.28 -8.15
N MET A 115 -11.77 -0.93 -6.96
CA MET A 115 -11.01 -1.03 -5.72
C MET A 115 -10.74 -2.49 -5.33
N GLU A 116 -11.61 -3.41 -5.75
CA GLU A 116 -11.62 -4.81 -5.35
C GLU A 116 -11.06 -5.77 -6.40
N GLU A 117 -11.20 -5.44 -7.69
CA GLU A 117 -10.85 -6.31 -8.81
C GLU A 117 -9.95 -5.55 -9.79
N SER A 118 -8.93 -6.24 -10.31
CA SER A 118 -8.15 -5.72 -11.42
C SER A 118 -9.01 -5.64 -12.69
N GLY A 119 -8.67 -4.73 -13.60
CA GLY A 119 -9.42 -4.60 -14.85
C GLY A 119 -9.40 -5.86 -15.72
N GLY A 120 -8.40 -6.73 -15.58
CA GLY A 120 -8.37 -8.04 -16.22
C GLY A 120 -9.41 -9.01 -15.66
N GLU A 121 -9.47 -9.15 -14.34
CA GLU A 121 -10.46 -10.00 -13.65
C GLU A 121 -11.88 -9.53 -13.90
N ARG A 122 -12.10 -8.21 -13.91
CA ARG A 122 -13.42 -7.66 -14.23
C ARG A 122 -13.80 -7.92 -15.69
N ALA A 123 -12.85 -7.78 -16.62
CA ALA A 123 -13.11 -8.04 -18.03
C ALA A 123 -13.53 -9.49 -18.28
N THR A 124 -12.83 -10.45 -17.66
CA THR A 124 -13.19 -11.88 -17.78
C THR A 124 -14.57 -12.15 -17.18
N LYS A 125 -14.88 -11.61 -16.00
CA LYS A 125 -16.20 -11.73 -15.35
C LYS A 125 -17.33 -11.09 -16.15
N ALA A 126 -17.07 -9.96 -16.80
CA ALA A 126 -18.03 -9.25 -17.63
C ALA A 126 -18.14 -9.82 -19.06
N GLY A 127 -17.31 -10.81 -19.42
CA GLY A 127 -17.26 -11.36 -20.78
C GLY A 127 -16.73 -10.36 -21.82
N ILE A 128 -15.97 -9.36 -21.38
CA ILE A 128 -15.35 -8.38 -22.27
C ILE A 128 -14.05 -9.00 -22.81
N PRO A 129 -13.93 -9.26 -24.12
CA PRO A 129 -12.68 -9.78 -24.67
C PRO A 129 -11.59 -8.73 -24.52
N ILE A 130 -10.42 -9.16 -24.02
CA ILE A 130 -9.20 -8.36 -23.97
C ILE A 130 -8.10 -9.17 -24.64
N ASP A 131 -7.43 -8.54 -25.60
CA ASP A 131 -6.31 -9.16 -26.29
C ASP A 131 -4.99 -8.83 -25.56
N GLU A 132 -4.55 -9.74 -24.70
CA GLU A 132 -3.31 -9.55 -23.94
C GLU A 132 -2.04 -9.62 -24.80
N SER A 133 -2.12 -10.22 -25.99
CA SER A 133 -0.98 -10.29 -26.91
C SER A 133 -0.55 -8.91 -27.41
N LYS A 134 -1.47 -7.93 -27.41
CA LYS A 134 -1.19 -6.55 -27.83
C LYS A 134 -0.36 -5.75 -26.82
N TYR A 135 -0.09 -6.30 -25.63
CA TYR A 135 0.70 -5.61 -24.60
C TYR A 135 2.20 -5.89 -24.69
N THR A 136 2.60 -6.89 -25.46
CA THR A 136 4.00 -7.30 -25.59
C THR A 136 4.71 -6.48 -26.66
N THR A 137 5.91 -5.99 -26.35
CA THR A 137 6.80 -5.39 -27.34
C THR A 137 7.30 -6.49 -28.28
N ALA A 138 7.23 -6.28 -29.59
CA ALA A 138 7.83 -7.20 -30.55
C ALA A 138 9.35 -7.30 -30.26
N GLN A 139 9.85 -8.50 -29.97
CA GLN A 139 11.28 -8.75 -29.91
C GLN A 139 11.81 -8.77 -31.35
N HIS A 140 12.69 -7.81 -31.69
CA HIS A 140 13.44 -7.80 -32.94
C HIS A 140 14.67 -8.70 -32.84
#